data_AF-A0A4V1ZKN3-F1
#
_entry.id   AF-A0A4V1ZKN3-F1
#
_cell.length_a   1.000
_cell.length_b   1.000
_cell.length_c   1.000
_cell.angle_alpha   90.00
_cell.angle_beta   90.00
_cell.angle_gamma   90.00
#
_symmetry.space_group_name_H-M   'P 1'
#
loop_
_entity.id
_entity.type
_entity.pdbx_description
1 polymer ?
#
loop_
_entity_poly.entity_id
_entity_poly.type
_entity_poly.pdbx_seq_one_letter_code
_entity_poly.pdbx_strand_id
1 'polypeptide(L)'
;MKHRQIEPTPDGHYVIIDGRKWRATNPNLPEDERKKWVSELMSARRAVGSALKSKDKDAEEAARNRVQIAKEALGERGPKWWENNSSKKISE
;
A
#
# COMPACT_ATOMS: atom_id res chain seq x y z
N MET A 1 -1.49 11.74 -21.65
CA MET A 1 -1.43 10.62 -20.68
C MET A 1 -2.86 10.12 -20.49
N LYS A 2 -3.14 8.81 -20.64
CA LYS A 2 -4.48 8.29 -20.33
C LYS A 2 -4.65 8.27 -18.80
N HIS A 3 -5.70 8.91 -18.28
CA HIS A 3 -6.09 8.72 -16.88
C HIS A 3 -6.48 7.26 -16.70
N ARG A 4 -5.74 6.56 -15.86
CA ARG A 4 -6.05 5.20 -15.46
C ARG A 4 -7.34 5.22 -14.65
N GLN A 5 -8.39 4.56 -15.14
CA GLN A 5 -9.63 4.39 -14.40
C GLN A 5 -9.35 3.53 -13.15
N ILE A 6 -9.85 4.00 -12.02
CA ILE A 6 -9.78 3.32 -10.74
C ILE A 6 -11.21 3.11 -10.31
N GLU A 7 -11.66 1.86 -10.31
CA GLU A 7 -13.03 1.51 -9.93
C GLU A 7 -13.00 0.81 -8.56
N PRO A 8 -13.57 1.41 -7.50
CA PRO A 8 -13.68 0.74 -6.22
C PRO A 8 -14.72 -0.39 -6.28
N THR A 9 -14.47 -1.48 -5.56
CA THR A 9 -15.51 -2.49 -5.34
C THR A 9 -16.60 -1.95 -4.40
N PRO A 10 -17.84 -2.48 -4.44
CA PRO A 10 -18.93 -1.99 -3.58
C PRO A 10 -18.63 -2.06 -2.08
N ASP A 11 -17.81 -3.03 -1.66
CA ASP A 11 -17.35 -3.19 -0.27
C ASP A 11 -16.15 -2.30 0.09
N GLY A 12 -15.58 -1.56 -0.87
CA GLY A 12 -14.45 -0.66 -0.66
C GLY A 12 -13.11 -1.35 -0.35
N HIS A 13 -13.08 -2.68 -0.25
CA HIS A 13 -11.86 -3.44 0.09
C HIS A 13 -10.83 -3.47 -1.04
N TYR A 14 -11.28 -3.26 -2.28
CA TYR A 14 -10.44 -3.36 -3.47
C TYR A 14 -10.70 -2.22 -4.45
N VAL A 15 -9.73 -2.00 -5.32
CA VAL A 15 -9.84 -1.17 -6.52
C VAL A 15 -9.45 -1.99 -7.75
N ILE A 16 -10.15 -1.80 -8.85
CA ILE A 16 -9.85 -2.40 -10.15
C ILE A 16 -9.13 -1.35 -10.99
N ILE A 17 -7.95 -1.74 -11.48
CA ILE A 17 -7.05 -0.90 -12.27
C ILE A 17 -6.59 -1.72 -13.47
N ASP A 18 -6.90 -1.25 -14.67
CA ASP A 18 -6.58 -1.94 -15.94
C ASP A 18 -7.04 -3.43 -15.91
N GLY A 19 -8.25 -3.69 -15.39
CA GLY A 19 -8.83 -5.04 -15.25
C GLY A 19 -8.23 -5.88 -14.11
N ARG A 20 -7.22 -5.37 -13.39
CA ARG A 20 -6.58 -6.08 -12.27
C ARG A 20 -7.10 -5.58 -10.94
N LYS A 21 -7.49 -6.52 -10.07
CA LYS A 21 -7.94 -6.24 -8.70
C LYS A 21 -6.74 -6.02 -7.77
N TRP A 22 -6.75 -4.90 -7.05
CA TRP A 22 -5.76 -4.51 -6.04
C TRP A 22 -6.45 -4.20 -4.73
N ARG A 23 -5.81 -4.49 -3.60
CA ARG A 23 -6.36 -4.13 -2.30
C ARG A 23 -6.29 -2.62 -2.11
N ALA A 24 -7.39 -2.02 -1.62
CA ALA A 24 -7.45 -0.60 -1.33
C ALA A 24 -6.63 -0.25 -0.08
N THR A 25 -6.14 0.99 -0.04
CA THR A 25 -5.59 1.60 1.19
C THR A 25 -6.64 1.52 2.29
N ASN A 26 -6.22 1.22 3.52
CA ASN A 26 -7.10 1.19 4.67
C ASN A 26 -7.74 2.58 4.89
N PRO A 27 -9.06 2.74 4.74
CA PRO A 27 -9.73 4.03 4.91
C PRO A 27 -9.76 4.51 6.36
N ASN A 28 -9.49 3.60 7.32
CA ASN A 28 -9.48 3.91 8.75
C ASN A 28 -8.12 4.43 9.25
N LEU A 29 -7.13 4.62 8.37
CA LEU A 29 -5.85 5.22 8.76
C LEU A 29 -6.02 6.72 9.03
N PRO A 30 -5.46 7.24 10.14
CA PRO A 30 -5.37 8.69 10.35
C PRO A 30 -4.75 9.38 9.14
N GLU A 31 -5.28 10.55 8.77
CA GLU A 31 -4.85 11.23 7.54
C GLU A 31 -3.34 11.52 7.53
N ASP A 32 -2.77 11.89 8.68
CA ASP A 32 -1.35 12.17 8.83
C ASP A 32 -0.48 10.92 8.65
N GLU A 33 -0.92 9.77 9.19
CA GLU A 33 -0.25 8.49 8.96
C GLU A 33 -0.34 8.08 7.49
N ARG A 34 -1.51 8.23 6.89
CA ARG A 34 -1.71 7.96 5.45
C ARG A 34 -0.77 8.83 4.62
N LYS A 35 -0.70 10.15 4.88
CA LYS A 35 0.20 11.08 4.19
C LYS A 35 1.66 10.67 4.36
N LYS A 36 2.08 10.34 5.58
CA LYS A 36 3.44 9.87 5.90
C LYS A 36 3.80 8.63 5.06
N TRP A 37 2.95 7.61 5.06
CA TRP A 37 3.23 6.36 4.34
C TRP A 37 3.13 6.51 2.82
N VAL A 38 2.25 7.37 2.30
CA VAL A 38 2.24 7.74 0.88
C VAL A 38 3.54 8.44 0.50
N SER A 39 4.02 9.38 1.31
CA SER A 39 5.30 10.06 1.07
C SER A 39 6.47 9.08 1.05
N GLU A 40 6.54 8.18 2.06
CA GLU A 40 7.56 7.14 2.15
C GLU A 40 7.50 6.17 0.97
N LEU A 41 6.31 5.74 0.55
CA LEU A 41 6.13 4.88 -0.62
C LEU A 41 6.67 5.53 -1.90
N MET A 42 6.39 6.82 -2.10
CA MET A 42 6.90 7.56 -3.26
C MET A 42 8.42 7.76 -3.19
N SER A 43 8.96 7.99 -2.00
CA SER A 43 10.41 8.07 -1.76
C SER A 43 11.10 6.74 -2.07
N ALA A 44 10.59 5.64 -1.54
CA ALA A 44 11.11 4.29 -1.76
C ALA A 44 11.07 3.88 -3.24
N ARG A 45 9.97 4.19 -3.96
CA ARG A 45 9.88 3.95 -5.42
C ARG A 45 10.95 4.70 -6.21
N ARG A 46 11.23 5.96 -5.84
CA ARG A 46 12.32 6.73 -6.46
C ARG A 46 13.67 6.08 -6.16
N ALA A 47 13.90 5.61 -4.93
CA ALA A 47 15.12 4.91 -4.56
C ALA A 47 15.32 3.61 -5.36
N VAL A 48 14.26 2.82 -5.61
CA VAL A 48 14.33 1.65 -6.51
C VAL A 48 14.77 2.08 -7.91
N GLY A 49 14.18 3.14 -8.45
CA GLY A 49 14.55 3.67 -9.76
C GLY A 49 16.01 4.14 -9.83
N SER A 50 16.52 4.77 -8.77
CA SER A 50 17.93 5.17 -8.68
C SER A 50 18.87 3.97 -8.60
N ALA A 51 18.57 2.99 -7.74
CA ALA A 51 19.37 1.78 -7.58
C ALA A 51 19.46 0.94 -8.87
N LEU A 52 18.34 0.81 -9.60
CA LEU A 52 18.31 0.15 -10.90
C LEU A 52 19.20 0.86 -11.94
N LYS A 53 19.23 2.20 -11.94
CA LYS A 53 20.08 2.98 -12.85
C LYS A 53 21.57 2.83 -12.52
N SER A 54 21.92 2.75 -11.23
CA SER A 54 23.30 2.53 -10.79
C SER A 54 23.72 1.05 -10.79
N LYS A 55 22.79 0.12 -11.07
CA LYS A 55 22.99 -1.35 -10.97
C LYS A 55 23.44 -1.79 -9.57
N ASP A 56 23.01 -1.06 -8.54
CA ASP A 56 23.29 -1.36 -7.14
C ASP A 56 22.21 -2.31 -6.59
N LYS A 57 22.57 -3.59 -6.45
CA LYS A 57 21.63 -4.64 -6.03
C LYS A 57 21.21 -4.50 -4.57
N ASP A 58 22.13 -4.10 -3.70
CA ASP A 58 21.86 -3.98 -2.26
C ASP A 58 20.94 -2.78 -2.00
N ALA A 59 21.20 -1.65 -2.68
CA ALA A 59 20.30 -0.49 -2.63
C ALA A 59 18.93 -0.81 -3.24
N GLU A 60 18.88 -1.62 -4.30
CA GLU A 60 17.62 -2.05 -4.91
C GLU A 60 16.79 -2.88 -3.93
N GLU A 61 17.40 -3.88 -3.29
CA GLU A 61 16.73 -4.73 -2.30
C GLU A 61 16.22 -3.92 -1.11
N ALA A 62 17.06 -3.05 -0.54
CA ALA A 62 16.67 -2.17 0.56
C ALA A 62 15.50 -1.25 0.18
N ALA A 63 15.51 -0.68 -1.02
CA ALA A 63 14.42 0.17 -1.51
C ALA A 63 13.12 -0.63 -1.76
N ARG A 64 13.21 -1.86 -2.29
CA ARG A 64 12.06 -2.75 -2.45
C ARG A 64 11.45 -3.16 -1.11
N ASN A 65 12.28 -3.39 -0.09
CA ASN A 65 11.82 -3.67 1.28
C ASN A 65 11.06 -2.46 1.86
N ARG A 66 11.55 -1.25 1.66
CA ARG A 66 10.81 -0.02 2.05
C ARG A 66 9.47 0.12 1.32
N VAL A 67 9.39 -0.23 0.04
CA VAL A 67 8.12 -0.28 -0.70
C VAL A 67 7.15 -1.29 -0.08
N GLN A 68 7.64 -2.47 0.33
CA GLN A 68 6.81 -3.47 0.99
C GLN A 68 6.26 -2.94 2.31
N ILE A 69 7.12 -2.43 3.19
CA ILE A 69 6.74 -1.88 4.49
C ILE A 69 5.69 -0.78 4.34
N ALA A 70 5.91 0.19 3.44
CA ALA A 70 4.97 1.28 3.24
C ALA A 70 3.61 0.78 2.73
N LYS A 71 3.59 -0.23 1.86
CA LYS A 71 2.34 -0.83 1.36
C LYS A 71 1.61 -1.65 2.43
N GLU A 72 2.33 -2.32 3.30
CA GLU A 72 1.74 -3.02 4.44
C GLU A 72 1.14 -2.03 5.43
N ALA A 73 1.86 -0.96 5.75
CA ALA A 73 1.37 0.11 6.62
C ALA A 73 0.13 0.82 6.05
N LEU A 74 0.07 1.02 4.73
CA LEU A 74 -1.12 1.53 4.05
C LEU A 74 -2.29 0.52 4.00
N GLY A 75 -2.07 -0.74 4.37
CA GLY A 75 -3.05 -1.81 4.26
C GLY A 75 -3.20 -2.38 2.85
N GLU A 76 -2.38 -1.97 1.87
CA GLU A 76 -2.38 -2.51 0.50
C GLU A 76 -1.77 -3.93 0.43
N ARG A 77 -0.97 -4.32 1.43
CA ARG A 77 -0.32 -5.65 1.59
C ARG A 77 -0.29 -6.11 3.04
N GLY A 78 0.01 -7.40 3.27
CA GLY A 78 -0.07 -8.02 4.59
C GLY A 78 -1.50 -8.42 5.00
N PRO A 79 -1.81 -8.49 6.31
CA PRO A 79 -3.14 -8.81 6.83
C PRO A 79 -4.22 -7.89 6.23
N LYS A 80 -5.44 -8.41 6.06
CA LYS A 80 -6.57 -7.62 5.55
C LYS A 80 -7.14 -6.77 6.67
N TRP A 81 -7.17 -5.46 6.47
CA TRP A 81 -7.63 -4.50 7.48
C TRP A 81 -9.13 -4.62 7.80
N TRP A 82 -9.93 -5.27 6.94
CA TRP A 82 -11.36 -5.52 7.17
C TRP A 82 -11.67 -6.83 7.90
N GLU A 83 -10.68 -7.73 8.09
CA GLU A 83 -10.89 -8.99 8.80
C GLU A 83 -10.83 -8.83 10.34
N ASN A 84 -10.63 -7.60 10.85
CA ASN A 84 -10.59 -7.28 12.27
C ASN A 84 -11.91 -6.71 12.84
N ASN A 85 -13.04 -6.91 12.17
CA ASN A 85 -14.39 -6.65 12.72
C ASN A 85 -15.07 -7.90 13.30
N SER A 86 -14.30 -8.93 13.65
CA SER A 86 -14.77 -10.03 14.50
C SER A 86 -14.69 -9.58 15.95
N SER A 87 -15.75 -8.91 16.40
CA SER A 87 -16.09 -8.64 17.79
C SER A 87 -15.42 -9.58 18.80
N LYS A 88 -14.31 -9.15 19.41
CA LYS A 88 -14.04 -9.54 20.80
C LYS A 88 -15.02 -8.76 21.66
N LYS A 89 -16.26 -9.24 21.73
CA LYS A 89 -17.05 -9.05 22.95
C LYS A 89 -16.23 -9.77 24.03
N ILE A 90 -15.54 -8.99 24.85
CA ILE A 90 -15.06 -9.48 26.14
C ILE A 90 -16.35 -9.82 26.88
N SER A 91 -16.64 -11.11 27.00
CA SER A 91 -17.61 -11.63 27.94
C SER A 91 -17.07 -11.34 29.33
N GLU A 92 -17.81 -10.54 30.09
CA GLU A 92 -17.67 -10.38 31.54
C GLU A 92 -18.21 -11.64 32.25
#